data_AF-W2Q606-F1
#
_entry.id   AF-W2Q606-F1
#
_cell.length_a   1.000
_cell.length_b   1.000
_cell.length_c   1.000
_cell.angle_alpha   90.00
_cell.angle_beta   90.00
_cell.angle_gamma   90.00
#
_symmetry.space_group_name_H-M   'P 1'
#
loop_
_entity.id
_entity.type
_entity.pdbx_description
1 polymer ?
#
loop_
_entity_poly.entity_id
_entity_poly.type
_entity_poly.pdbx_seq_one_letter_code
_entity_poly.pdbx_strand_id
1 'polypeptide(L)'
;MKTRPNLVIPGFGFNITIADLFCIRGLPWLNDATMGAFCVFLITYKNNSTVTIPPAKKTPPKKPAKAEPVLVEQELQQVRNGLASRQFVLMPINLSGAHWVCLVVNGRSKKIKLQHGLEDNCG
;
A
#
# COMPACT_ATOMS: atom_id res chain seq x y z
N MET A 1 -4.14 -23.00 -23.09
CA MET A 1 -3.67 -23.06 -21.68
C MET A 1 -4.83 -22.65 -20.77
N LYS A 2 -5.36 -23.54 -19.92
CA LYS A 2 -6.49 -23.20 -19.01
C LYS A 2 -5.96 -22.32 -17.88
N THR A 3 -6.09 -21.00 -18.01
CA THR A 3 -5.75 -20.06 -16.93
C THR A 3 -6.81 -20.14 -15.84
N ARG A 4 -6.44 -20.61 -14.66
CA ARG A 4 -7.32 -20.58 -13.47
C ARG A 4 -7.19 -19.18 -12.82
N PRO A 5 -8.31 -18.46 -12.57
CA PRO A 5 -8.26 -17.09 -12.05
C PRO A 5 -7.46 -16.95 -10.76
N ASN A 6 -7.56 -17.94 -9.86
CA ASN A 6 -6.96 -17.89 -8.52
C ASN A 6 -5.60 -18.59 -8.44
N LEU A 7 -4.99 -18.94 -9.56
CA LEU A 7 -3.66 -19.53 -9.56
C LEU A 7 -2.62 -18.41 -9.42
N VAL A 8 -1.72 -18.55 -8.43
CA VAL A 8 -0.60 -17.63 -8.23
C VAL A 8 0.32 -17.68 -9.44
N ILE A 9 0.66 -16.51 -9.96
CA ILE A 9 1.62 -16.33 -11.04
C ILE A 9 3.03 -16.36 -10.44
N PRO A 10 3.88 -17.35 -10.78
CA PRO A 10 5.20 -17.48 -10.21
C PRO A 10 6.18 -16.44 -10.79
N GLY A 11 7.28 -16.19 -10.08
CA GLY A 11 8.44 -15.43 -10.61
C GLY A 11 8.52 -13.95 -10.22
N PHE A 12 7.55 -13.44 -9.45
CA PHE A 12 7.48 -12.00 -9.12
C PHE A 12 7.97 -11.64 -7.70
N GLY A 13 8.30 -12.62 -6.85
CA GLY A 13 8.71 -12.37 -5.46
C GLY A 13 7.57 -11.91 -4.54
N PHE A 14 6.33 -11.91 -5.03
CA PHE A 14 5.08 -11.70 -4.30
C PHE A 14 3.98 -12.58 -4.89
N ASN A 15 2.91 -12.80 -4.11
CA ASN A 15 1.76 -13.58 -4.56
C ASN A 15 0.79 -12.68 -5.31
N ILE A 16 0.60 -12.92 -6.61
CA ILE A 16 -0.43 -12.27 -7.44
C ILE A 16 -1.11 -13.31 -8.31
N THR A 17 -2.42 -13.18 -8.53
CA THR A 17 -3.21 -14.08 -9.38
C THR A 17 -3.75 -13.37 -10.61
N ILE A 18 -4.26 -14.14 -11.59
CA ILE A 18 -4.96 -13.58 -12.76
C ILE A 18 -6.21 -12.78 -12.33
N ALA A 19 -6.90 -13.22 -11.27
CA ALA A 19 -8.06 -12.52 -10.73
C ALA A 19 -7.67 -11.16 -10.14
N ASP A 20 -6.52 -11.06 -9.48
CA ASP A 20 -6.02 -9.79 -8.95
C ASP A 20 -5.75 -8.79 -10.08
N LEU A 21 -5.11 -9.23 -11.17
CA LEU A 21 -4.82 -8.39 -12.33
C LEU A 21 -6.08 -7.89 -13.05
N PHE A 22 -7.25 -8.50 -12.83
CA PHE A 22 -8.49 -8.07 -13.46
C PHE A 22 -8.85 -6.62 -13.09
N CYS A 23 -8.44 -6.13 -11.90
CA CYS A 23 -8.67 -4.75 -11.49
C CYS A 23 -7.96 -3.70 -12.37
N ILE A 24 -6.89 -4.08 -13.09
CA ILE A 24 -6.13 -3.18 -13.97
C ILE A 24 -6.93 -2.82 -15.24
N ARG A 25 -7.95 -3.60 -15.58
CA ARG A 25 -8.78 -3.36 -16.78
C ARG A 25 -9.73 -2.14 -16.68
N GLY A 26 -9.63 -1.36 -15.61
CA GLY A 26 -10.34 -0.09 -15.45
C GLY A 26 -11.81 -0.20 -15.05
N LEU A 27 -12.30 -1.39 -14.70
CA LEU A 27 -13.68 -1.60 -14.21
C LEU A 27 -13.72 -1.81 -12.69
N PRO A 28 -12.87 -2.66 -12.09
CA PRO A 28 -12.84 -2.86 -10.64
C PRO A 28 -11.85 -1.94 -9.92
N TRP A 29 -12.10 -1.69 -8.63
CA TRP A 29 -11.15 -1.05 -7.73
C TRP A 29 -9.85 -1.86 -7.61
N LEU A 30 -8.71 -1.17 -7.54
CA LEU A 30 -7.41 -1.80 -7.26
C LEU A 30 -7.50 -2.55 -5.93
N ASN A 31 -7.15 -3.83 -5.92
CA ASN A 31 -7.11 -4.63 -4.71
C ASN A 31 -5.72 -4.58 -4.05
N ASP A 32 -5.64 -5.05 -2.80
CA ASP A 32 -4.41 -4.96 -2.00
C ASP A 32 -3.25 -5.76 -2.61
N ALA A 33 -3.54 -6.91 -3.23
CA ALA A 33 -2.53 -7.73 -3.89
C ALA A 33 -1.90 -7.00 -5.09
N THR A 34 -2.72 -6.32 -5.89
CA THR A 34 -2.28 -5.52 -7.04
C THR A 34 -1.52 -4.28 -6.58
N MET A 35 -1.98 -3.61 -5.53
CA MET A 35 -1.26 -2.47 -4.96
C MET A 35 0.09 -2.91 -4.37
N GLY A 36 0.15 -4.05 -3.69
CA GLY A 36 1.39 -4.65 -3.19
C GLY A 36 2.36 -4.99 -4.32
N ALA A 37 1.87 -5.57 -5.42
CA ALA A 37 2.66 -5.81 -6.63
C ALA A 37 3.25 -4.52 -7.22
N PHE A 38 2.45 -3.47 -7.30
CA PHE A 38 2.90 -2.16 -7.74
C PHE A 38 3.97 -1.56 -6.82
N CYS A 39 3.83 -1.75 -5.50
CA CYS A 39 4.84 -1.35 -4.53
C CYS A 39 6.19 -2.02 -4.77
N VAL A 40 6.20 -3.32 -5.04
CA VAL A 40 7.41 -4.09 -5.37
C VAL A 40 8.01 -3.60 -6.69
N PHE A 41 7.18 -3.34 -7.70
CA PHE A 41 7.64 -2.79 -8.97
C PHE A 41 8.37 -1.45 -8.78
N LEU A 42 7.83 -0.54 -7.96
CA LEU A 42 8.45 0.77 -7.68
C LEU A 42 9.85 0.67 -7.06
N ILE A 43 10.16 -0.38 -6.30
CA ILE A 43 11.50 -0.60 -5.71
C ILE A 43 12.58 -0.67 -6.80
N THR A 44 12.23 -1.11 -8.01
CA THR A 44 13.14 -1.21 -9.17
C THR A 44 13.81 0.13 -9.52
N TYR A 45 13.14 1.25 -9.27
CA TYR A 45 13.66 2.59 -9.58
C TYR A 45 14.71 3.09 -8.56
N LYS A 46 14.88 2.40 -7.41
CA LYS A 46 15.92 2.66 -6.40
C LYS A 46 15.99 4.10 -5.86
N ASN A 47 14.99 4.94 -6.09
CA ASN A 47 14.92 6.32 -5.60
C ASN A 47 14.04 6.45 -4.35
N ASN A 48 13.18 5.46 -4.08
CA ASN A 48 12.33 5.39 -2.89
C ASN A 48 12.39 3.98 -2.25
N SER A 49 11.87 3.89 -1.03
CA SER A 49 11.43 2.65 -0.40
C SER A 49 9.91 2.63 -0.40
N THR A 50 9.29 1.45 -0.41
CA THR A 50 7.85 1.30 -0.30
C THR A 50 7.53 0.39 0.87
N VAL A 51 6.58 0.81 1.71
CA VAL A 51 6.06 -0.01 2.81
C VAL A 51 4.57 -0.16 2.57
N THR A 52 4.15 -1.35 2.18
CA THR A 52 2.72 -1.66 2.02
C THR A 52 2.15 -1.95 3.39
N ILE A 53 1.26 -1.09 3.87
CA ILE A 53 0.52 -1.37 5.10
C ILE A 53 -0.65 -2.28 4.70
N PRO A 54 -0.74 -3.52 5.23
CA PRO A 54 -1.91 -4.35 5.03
C PRO A 54 -3.16 -3.62 5.53
N PRO A 55 -4.34 -3.84 4.92
CA PRO A 55 -5.57 -3.24 5.39
C PRO A 55 -5.79 -3.55 6.87
N ALA A 56 -6.14 -2.53 7.65
CA ALA A 56 -6.59 -2.74 9.02
C ALA A 56 -7.75 -3.73 9.01
N LYS A 57 -7.60 -4.85 9.72
CA LYS A 57 -8.69 -5.84 9.85
C LYS A 57 -9.90 -5.13 10.45
N LYS A 58 -11.04 -5.23 9.77
CA LYS A 58 -12.33 -4.66 10.19
C LYS A 58 -12.85 -5.34 11.46
N THR A 59 -12.22 -5.06 12.60
CA THR A 59 -12.85 -5.30 13.90
C THR A 59 -13.17 -3.94 14.50
N PRO A 60 -14.43 -3.49 14.48
CA PRO A 60 -14.80 -2.26 15.17
C PRO A 60 -14.44 -2.42 16.65
N PRO A 61 -13.71 -1.48 17.25
CA PRO A 61 -13.44 -1.53 18.68
C PRO A 61 -14.77 -1.45 19.43
N LYS A 62 -15.09 -2.49 20.22
CA LYS A 62 -16.31 -2.53 21.05
C LYS A 62 -16.31 -1.51 22.20
N LYS A 63 -15.26 -0.72 22.35
CA LYS A 63 -15.07 0.29 23.41
C LYS A 63 -14.26 1.47 22.84
N PRO A 64 -14.40 2.70 23.37
CA PRO A 64 -13.50 3.79 23.03
C PRO A 64 -12.08 3.40 23.48
N ALA A 65 -11.27 2.90 22.55
CA ALA A 65 -9.92 2.45 22.83
C ALA A 65 -9.03 3.70 22.99
N LYS A 66 -8.16 3.67 24.01
CA LYS A 66 -6.94 4.50 24.00
C LYS A 66 -6.33 4.42 22.60
N ALA A 67 -5.82 5.54 22.07
CA ALA A 67 -5.23 5.61 20.73
C ALA A 67 -4.22 4.48 20.51
N GLU A 68 -4.69 3.36 19.94
CA GLU A 68 -3.83 2.25 19.58
C GLU A 68 -3.01 2.70 18.36
N PRO A 69 -1.71 2.42 18.34
CA PRO A 69 -0.88 2.80 17.21
C PRO A 69 -1.43 2.16 15.93
N VAL A 70 -1.68 3.01 14.92
CA VAL A 70 -2.21 2.61 13.61
C VAL A 70 -1.25 1.65 12.89
N LEU A 71 0.03 1.70 13.22
CA LEU A 71 1.07 0.82 12.69
C LEU A 71 1.57 -0.12 13.77
N VAL A 72 1.72 -1.39 13.44
CA VAL A 72 2.39 -2.35 14.32
C VAL A 72 3.90 -2.13 14.30
N GLU A 73 4.62 -2.54 15.35
CA GLU A 73 6.07 -2.30 15.48
C GLU A 73 6.87 -2.83 14.27
N GLN A 74 6.42 -3.92 13.65
CA GLN A 74 7.01 -4.46 12.43
C GLN A 74 6.95 -3.48 11.25
N GLU A 75 5.82 -2.82 11.05
CA GLU A 75 5.62 -1.82 9.98
C GLU A 75 6.43 -0.56 10.28
N LEU A 76 6.45 -0.13 11.55
CA LEU A 76 7.30 0.98 11.99
C LEU A 76 8.78 0.68 11.72
N GLN A 77 9.23 -0.56 11.97
CA GLN A 77 10.60 -0.96 11.68
C GLN A 77 10.90 -0.95 10.17
N GLN A 78 9.95 -1.38 9.33
CA GLN A 78 10.08 -1.28 7.87
C GLN A 78 10.18 0.18 7.41
N VAL A 79 9.39 1.08 7.98
CA VAL A 79 9.49 2.52 7.70
C VAL A 79 10.85 3.06 8.13
N ARG A 80 11.33 2.73 9.34
CA ARG A 80 12.66 3.14 9.82
C ARG A 80 13.78 2.65 8.91
N ASN A 81 13.75 1.38 8.52
CA ASN A 81 14.74 0.79 7.60
C ASN A 81 14.67 1.45 6.21
N GLY A 82 13.47 1.75 5.73
CA GLY A 82 13.26 2.50 4.50
C GLY A 82 13.86 3.90 4.57
N LEU A 83 13.65 4.63 5.66
CA LEU A 83 14.21 5.98 5.86
C LEU A 83 15.73 5.98 6.09
N ALA A 84 16.30 4.89 6.60
CA ALA A 84 17.74 4.73 6.74
C ALA A 84 18.43 4.49 5.38
N SER A 85 17.74 3.84 4.44
CA SER A 85 18.27 3.50 3.12
C SER A 85 17.89 4.47 2.01
N ARG A 86 16.76 5.20 2.16
CA ARG A 86 16.17 6.07 1.15
C ARG A 86 15.65 7.36 1.76
N GLN A 87 15.66 8.44 0.98
CA GLN A 87 15.10 9.72 1.41
C GLN A 87 13.57 9.68 1.56
N PHE A 88 12.91 8.89 0.72
CA PHE A 88 11.45 8.81 0.67
C PHE A 88 10.96 7.39 0.95
N VAL A 89 9.94 7.29 1.78
CA VAL A 89 9.15 6.08 1.97
C VAL A 89 7.73 6.36 1.47
N LEU A 90 7.26 5.54 0.52
CA LEU A 90 5.90 5.55 0.02
C LEU A 90 5.08 4.52 0.79
N MET A 91 3.90 4.93 1.27
CA MET A 91 3.03 4.10 2.10
C MET A 91 1.60 4.18 1.57
N PRO A 92 1.23 3.33 0.59
CA PRO A 92 -0.15 3.23 0.13
C PRO A 92 -1.05 2.69 1.24
N ILE A 93 -2.20 3.31 1.41
CA ILE A 93 -3.21 2.97 2.42
C ILE A 93 -4.55 2.80 1.74
N ASN A 94 -5.19 1.67 2.02
CA ASN A 94 -6.56 1.40 1.62
C ASN A 94 -7.52 1.90 2.70
N LEU A 95 -8.24 2.99 2.41
CA LEU A 95 -9.30 3.52 3.26
C LEU A 95 -10.60 2.76 2.97
N SER A 96 -11.05 1.98 3.95
CA SER A 96 -12.32 1.25 3.95
C SER A 96 -12.49 0.21 2.82
N GLY A 97 -11.43 -0.16 2.11
CA GLY A 97 -11.52 -1.08 0.96
C GLY A 97 -12.01 -0.40 -0.32
N ALA A 98 -12.13 0.93 -0.32
CA ALA A 98 -12.82 1.68 -1.36
C ALA A 98 -12.09 2.96 -1.78
N HIS A 99 -10.96 3.32 -1.17
CA HIS A 99 -10.21 4.48 -1.60
C HIS A 99 -8.72 4.32 -1.27
N TRP A 100 -7.86 4.48 -2.27
CA TRP A 100 -6.42 4.43 -2.06
C TRP A 100 -5.84 5.83 -1.93
N VAL A 101 -5.08 6.03 -0.87
CA VAL A 101 -4.23 7.20 -0.66
C VAL A 101 -2.78 6.76 -0.49
N CYS A 102 -1.83 7.66 -0.68
CA CYS A 102 -0.42 7.38 -0.44
C CYS A 102 0.13 8.39 0.57
N LEU A 103 0.65 7.90 1.70
CA LEU A 103 1.48 8.72 2.57
C LEU A 103 2.91 8.71 2.03
N VAL A 104 3.48 9.90 1.86
CA VAL A 104 4.87 10.11 1.46
C VAL A 104 5.63 10.65 2.66
N VAL A 105 6.50 9.82 3.22
CA VAL A 105 7.37 10.19 4.35
C VAL A 105 8.72 10.64 3.80
N ASN A 106 9.11 11.88 4.08
CA ASN A 106 10.42 12.43 3.74
C ASN A 106 11.33 12.40 4.98
N GLY A 107 12.33 11.52 4.95
CA GLY A 107 13.25 11.31 6.07
C GLY A 107 14.19 12.48 6.35
N ARG A 108 14.46 13.32 5.34
CA ARG A 108 15.33 14.50 5.46
C ARG A 108 14.60 15.68 6.10
N SER A 109 13.41 16.00 5.61
CA SER A 109 12.63 17.13 6.12
C SER A 109 11.74 16.77 7.32
N LYS A 110 11.67 15.49 7.68
CA LYS A 110 10.79 14.95 8.73
C LYS A 110 9.32 15.31 8.51
N LYS A 111 8.91 15.39 7.24
CA LYS A 111 7.53 15.70 6.83
C LYS A 111 6.83 14.45 6.31
N ILE A 112 5.54 14.35 6.62
CA ILE A 112 4.63 13.37 6.05
C ILE A 112 3.64 14.16 5.18
N LYS A 113 3.45 13.74 3.93
CA LYS A 113 2.44 14.29 3.03
C LYS A 113 1.43 13.20 2.68
N LEU A 114 0.15 13.54 2.70
CA LEU A 114 -0.88 12.70 2.12
C LEU A 114 -1.06 13.09 0.66
N GLN A 115 -1.01 12.11 -0.22
CA GLN A 115 -1.33 12.28 -1.64
C GLN A 115 -2.55 11.41 -1.96
N HIS A 116 -3.61 12.05 -2.43
CA HIS A 116 -4.84 11.41 -2.89
C HIS A 116 -5.00 11.72 -4.38
N GLY A 117 -5.46 10.73 -5.16
CA GLY A 117 -5.68 10.85 -6.61
C GLY A 117 -7.05 11.43 -6.98
N LEU A 118 -7.90 11.71 -5.99
CA LEU A 118 -9.13 12.48 -6.20
C LEU A 118 -8.75 13.96 -6.11
N GLU A 119 -8.60 14.64 -7.23
CA GLU A 119 -8.65 16.11 -7.20
C GLU A 119 -10.01 16.50 -6.61
N ASP A 120 -10.00 17.21 -5.48
CA ASP A 120 -11.17 17.97 -5.06
C ASP A 120 -11.31 19.13 -6.07
N ASN A 121 -11.97 18.86 -7.20
CA ASN A 121 -12.60 19.92 -7.98
C ASN A 121 -13.81 20.43 -7.17
N CYS A 122 -13.53 21.25 -6.17
CA CYS A 122 -14.48 22.18 -5.59
C CYS A 122 -13.94 23.59 -5.83
N GLY A 123 -14.30 24.14 -7.00
CA GLY A 123 -14.42 25.59 -7.18
C GLY A 123 -15.72 26.10 -6.56
#